data_AF-A0A961G712-F1
#
_entry.id   AF-A0A961G712-F1
#
_cell.length_a   1.000
_cell.length_b   1.000
_cell.length_c   1.000
_cell.angle_alpha   90.00
_cell.angle_beta   90.00
_cell.angle_gamma   90.00
#
_symmetry.space_group_name_H-M   'P 1'
#
loop_
_entity.id
_entity.type
_entity.pdbx_description
1 polymer ?
#
loop_
_entity_poly.entity_id
_entity_poly.type
_entity_poly.pdbx_seq_one_letter_code
_entity_poly.pdbx_strand_id
1 'polypeptide(L)'
;MKALTWHGKRDVRIDRVPDPTIETATDAVVRVTASGLCGSDLHLYELFGPFMDEGDILGHEPVGVVEAVGSGVHHLAPGDRVVVPATIACGACLMCAHGLQSQCETTQNHEHGTGAALFGYTKLYGQVPGAQAEYLRVPQAHYGPVPLPEEVPDDQAVLLADVLPTAWQAVEYAHVPPGGSVAVIGLGPIGQMAARIARHRGAAHVFGVDRIPERLAMAERHGIEVVDLRHDEHPGDTLRERTGGRGPDAVIEAVGMEAHGSPAAKAAQAVVGALPDPVAEKVMATVGVDRLSALLLAIDAVRRGGTLSIVGVYGGMRDPLPMLQLFDKHLTLRMGQLNAHRWFDPLMPLVVDAADPLGVADLVTHRVSLDQAPAAYDAFQHKSDGMVKAVFEP
;
A
#
# COMPACT_ATOMS: atom_id res chain seq x y z
N MET A 1 24.55 10.61 1.01
CA MET A 1 23.83 9.90 -0.06
C MET A 1 22.81 10.82 -0.72
N LYS A 2 22.38 10.51 -1.94
CA LYS A 2 21.17 11.07 -2.55
C LYS A 2 19.92 10.43 -1.92
N ALA A 3 18.88 11.23 -1.74
CA ALA A 3 17.57 10.78 -1.29
C ALA A 3 16.46 11.66 -1.86
N LEU A 4 15.28 11.08 -2.09
CA LEU A 4 14.08 11.85 -2.38
C LEU A 4 13.50 12.42 -1.09
N THR A 5 13.51 13.74 -0.98
CA THR A 5 13.05 14.49 0.18
C THR A 5 11.79 15.27 -0.14
N TRP A 6 10.93 15.42 0.85
CA TRP A 6 9.73 16.24 0.79
C TRP A 6 10.07 17.71 1.09
N HIS A 7 9.62 18.64 0.26
CA HIS A 7 9.81 20.10 0.44
C HIS A 7 8.51 20.89 0.54
N GLY A 8 7.38 20.20 0.47
CA GLY A 8 6.08 20.83 0.46
C GLY A 8 5.08 20.01 -0.32
N LYS A 9 3.83 20.46 -0.25
CA LYS A 9 2.76 19.89 -1.06
C LYS A 9 3.13 19.96 -2.54
N ARG A 10 3.19 18.80 -3.18
CA ARG A 10 3.61 18.60 -4.57
C ARG A 10 5.03 19.07 -4.91
N ASP A 11 5.93 19.10 -3.92
CA ASP A 11 7.33 19.47 -4.11
C ASP A 11 8.20 18.42 -3.43
N VAL A 12 8.77 17.53 -4.23
CA VAL A 12 9.77 16.55 -3.80
C VAL A 12 11.03 16.75 -4.63
N ARG A 13 12.19 16.58 -4.02
CA ARG A 13 13.48 16.87 -4.67
C ARG A 13 14.51 15.83 -4.31
N ILE A 14 15.54 15.72 -5.13
CA ILE A 14 16.70 14.91 -4.81
C ILE A 14 17.72 15.78 -4.08
N ASP A 15 17.86 15.51 -2.79
CA ASP A 15 18.81 16.18 -1.91
C ASP A 15 20.00 15.28 -1.60
N ARG A 16 21.11 15.91 -1.18
CA ARG A 16 22.22 15.22 -0.53
C ARG A 16 22.04 15.28 0.98
N VAL A 17 21.84 14.11 1.58
CA VAL A 17 21.70 13.92 3.02
C VAL A 17 22.91 13.12 3.57
N PRO A 18 23.18 13.16 4.89
CA PRO A 18 24.18 12.29 5.50
C PRO A 18 23.91 10.81 5.23
N ASP A 19 24.96 10.00 5.13
CA ASP A 19 24.81 8.55 5.03
C ASP A 19 24.25 7.99 6.35
N PRO A 20 23.31 7.03 6.29
CA PRO A 20 22.78 6.39 7.49
C PRO A 20 23.88 5.58 8.18
N THR A 21 23.78 5.50 9.50
CA THR A 21 24.71 4.71 10.32
C THR A 21 23.93 3.78 11.24
N ILE A 22 24.60 2.77 11.78
CA ILE A 22 24.05 1.93 12.84
C ILE A 22 23.91 2.78 14.11
N GLU A 23 22.68 3.00 14.56
CA GLU A 23 22.42 3.76 15.80
C GLU A 23 22.16 2.81 16.98
N THR A 24 21.55 1.66 16.71
CA THR A 24 21.28 0.64 17.72
C THR A 24 21.81 -0.73 17.33
N ALA A 25 21.99 -1.61 18.32
CA ALA A 25 22.48 -2.98 18.08
C ALA A 25 21.57 -3.79 17.14
N THR A 26 20.29 -3.41 17.01
CA THR A 26 19.33 -4.11 16.16
C THR A 26 19.18 -3.50 14.77
N ASP A 27 19.96 -2.46 14.43
CA ASP A 27 19.87 -1.82 13.11
C ASP A 27 20.66 -2.60 12.04
N ALA A 28 20.33 -2.34 10.78
CA ALA A 28 21.21 -2.61 9.64
C ALA A 28 21.29 -1.37 8.73
N VAL A 29 22.34 -1.29 7.93
CA VAL A 29 22.42 -0.37 6.79
C VAL A 29 22.31 -1.20 5.52
N VAL A 30 21.38 -0.84 4.65
CA VAL A 30 21.13 -1.49 3.37
C VAL A 30 21.44 -0.48 2.26
N ARG A 31 22.29 -0.85 1.31
CA ARG A 31 22.42 -0.13 0.04
C ARG A 31 21.25 -0.52 -0.83
N VAL A 32 20.41 0.46 -1.14
CA VAL A 32 19.19 0.24 -1.91
C VAL A 32 19.56 -0.01 -3.36
N THR A 33 19.02 -1.07 -3.95
CA THR A 33 19.19 -1.40 -5.37
C THR A 33 17.91 -1.14 -6.16
N ALA A 34 16.76 -1.20 -5.50
CA ALA A 34 15.49 -0.77 -6.05
C ALA A 34 14.56 -0.23 -4.95
N SER A 35 13.76 0.79 -5.25
CA SER A 35 12.67 1.24 -4.37
C SER A 35 11.39 1.52 -5.14
N GLY A 36 10.26 1.01 -4.66
CA GLY A 36 8.96 1.26 -5.28
C GLY A 36 8.44 2.69 -5.04
N LEU A 37 7.59 3.14 -5.96
CA LEU A 37 6.63 4.22 -5.74
C LEU A 37 5.27 3.62 -5.38
N CYS A 38 4.74 3.96 -4.20
CA CYS A 38 3.45 3.48 -3.73
C CYS A 38 2.35 4.54 -3.90
N GLY A 39 1.08 4.09 -3.96
CA GLY A 39 -0.06 5.00 -3.93
C GLY A 39 -0.14 5.79 -2.61
N SER A 40 0.31 5.19 -1.51
CA SER A 40 0.37 5.86 -0.20
C SER A 40 1.38 7.02 -0.17
N ASP A 41 2.44 6.98 -0.99
CA ASP A 41 3.36 8.11 -1.14
C ASP A 41 2.67 9.35 -1.74
N LEU A 42 1.63 9.15 -2.58
CA LEU A 42 0.83 10.26 -3.11
C LEU A 42 -0.01 10.94 -2.02
N HIS A 43 -0.39 10.21 -0.97
CA HIS A 43 -1.05 10.82 0.19
C HIS A 43 -0.09 11.77 0.92
N LEU A 44 1.20 11.44 1.01
CA LEU A 44 2.26 12.32 1.54
C LEU A 44 2.47 13.54 0.63
N TYR A 45 2.47 13.30 -0.68
CA TYR A 45 2.66 14.32 -1.71
C TYR A 45 1.51 15.35 -1.75
N GLU A 46 0.27 14.94 -1.45
CA GLU A 46 -0.93 15.76 -1.66
C GLU A 46 -1.66 16.19 -0.37
N LEU A 47 -1.84 15.28 0.59
CA LEU A 47 -2.82 15.41 1.67
C LEU A 47 -2.19 15.53 3.06
N PHE A 48 -1.12 14.78 3.33
CA PHE A 48 -0.54 14.68 4.67
C PHE A 48 0.53 15.73 4.99
N GLY A 49 0.66 16.79 4.19
CA GLY A 49 1.60 17.90 4.44
C GLY A 49 1.66 18.37 5.90
N PRO A 50 0.53 18.53 6.63
CA PRO A 50 0.56 18.94 8.05
C PRO A 50 1.29 17.98 9.01
N PHE A 51 1.53 16.74 8.57
CA PHE A 51 2.23 15.70 9.34
C PHE A 51 3.61 15.35 8.77
N MET A 52 4.14 16.19 7.87
CA MET A 52 5.45 16.07 7.25
C MET A 52 6.32 17.27 7.65
N ASP A 53 7.63 17.08 7.68
CA ASP A 53 8.60 18.18 7.75
C ASP A 53 9.39 18.27 6.45
N GLU A 54 9.81 19.50 6.10
CA GLU A 54 10.75 19.69 5.00
C GLU A 54 12.05 18.92 5.27
N GLY A 55 12.47 18.12 4.28
CA GLY A 55 13.63 17.23 4.36
C GLY A 55 13.29 15.77 4.71
N ASP A 56 12.03 15.44 5.00
CA ASP A 56 11.62 14.04 5.23
C ASP A 56 11.90 13.17 4.00
N ILE A 57 12.61 12.05 4.20
CA ILE A 57 12.98 11.12 3.14
C ILE A 57 11.82 10.14 2.90
N LEU A 58 11.37 10.00 1.65
CA LEU A 58 10.17 9.22 1.29
C LEU A 58 10.46 7.75 0.93
N GLY A 59 9.38 6.96 0.85
CA GLY A 59 9.36 5.61 0.29
C GLY A 59 9.56 4.49 1.31
N HIS A 60 8.89 3.36 1.06
CA HIS A 60 8.80 2.23 1.99
C HIS A 60 8.81 0.86 1.30
N GLU A 61 9.27 0.82 0.05
CA GLU A 61 9.30 -0.40 -0.74
C GLU A 61 10.72 -0.76 -1.22
N PRO A 62 11.72 -0.95 -0.33
CA PRO A 62 13.08 -1.22 -0.77
C PRO A 62 13.40 -2.70 -1.01
N VAL A 63 14.30 -2.89 -1.99
CA VAL A 63 15.20 -4.04 -2.12
C VAL A 63 16.62 -3.50 -2.07
N GLY A 64 17.53 -4.27 -1.48
CA GLY A 64 18.93 -3.87 -1.45
C GLY A 64 19.88 -4.95 -0.96
N VAL A 65 21.12 -4.53 -0.77
CA VAL A 65 22.20 -5.35 -0.25
C VAL A 65 22.60 -4.83 1.13
N VAL A 66 22.70 -5.72 2.11
CA VAL A 66 23.17 -5.39 3.45
C VAL A 66 24.62 -4.91 3.36
N GLU A 67 24.92 -3.72 3.87
CA GLU A 67 26.27 -3.14 3.95
C GLU A 67 26.87 -3.30 5.35
N ALA A 68 26.04 -3.15 6.38
CA ALA A 68 26.44 -3.29 7.77
C ALA A 68 25.28 -3.76 8.64
N VAL A 69 25.60 -4.45 9.74
CA VAL A 69 24.62 -4.88 10.74
C VAL A 69 25.09 -4.52 12.14
N GLY A 70 24.15 -4.19 13.01
CA GLY A 70 24.38 -4.02 14.43
C GLY A 70 24.65 -5.36 15.13
N SER A 71 25.22 -5.30 16.33
CA SER A 71 25.67 -6.49 17.07
C SER A 71 24.56 -7.44 17.53
N GLY A 72 23.30 -7.00 17.50
CA GLY A 72 22.11 -7.79 17.82
C GLY A 72 21.43 -8.43 16.60
N VAL A 73 21.99 -8.26 15.40
CA VAL A 73 21.52 -8.92 14.18
C VAL A 73 22.39 -10.15 13.94
N HIS A 74 21.75 -11.32 13.87
CA HIS A 74 22.47 -12.62 13.82
C HIS A 74 22.16 -13.48 12.58
N HIS A 75 21.18 -13.06 11.78
CA HIS A 75 20.71 -13.82 10.61
C HIS A 75 21.02 -13.14 9.26
N LEU A 76 21.65 -11.96 9.30
CA LEU A 76 22.07 -11.19 8.14
C LEU A 76 23.57 -10.88 8.25
N ALA A 77 24.23 -10.78 7.11
CA ALA A 77 25.62 -10.36 6.97
C ALA A 77 25.78 -9.38 5.80
N PRO A 78 26.82 -8.53 5.81
CA PRO A 78 27.18 -7.73 4.65
C PRO A 78 27.28 -8.58 3.37
N GLY A 79 26.63 -8.13 2.30
CA GLY A 79 26.51 -8.84 1.03
C GLY A 79 25.18 -9.57 0.82
N ASP A 80 24.38 -9.78 1.87
CA ASP A 80 23.07 -10.42 1.73
C ASP A 80 22.10 -9.53 0.95
N ARG A 81 21.39 -10.09 -0.03
CA ARG A 81 20.28 -9.43 -0.72
C ARG A 81 19.01 -9.58 0.12
N VAL A 82 18.31 -8.47 0.35
CA VAL A 82 17.11 -8.42 1.18
C VAL A 82 16.01 -7.57 0.57
N VAL A 83 14.77 -7.95 0.83
CA VAL A 83 13.60 -7.07 0.75
C VAL A 83 13.27 -6.62 2.17
N VAL A 84 12.91 -5.34 2.36
CA VAL A 84 12.51 -4.83 3.69
C VAL A 84 11.03 -4.46 3.65
N PRO A 85 10.19 -5.12 4.47
CA PRO A 85 8.79 -4.73 4.62
C PRO A 85 8.62 -3.27 5.04
N ALA A 86 7.58 -2.61 4.52
CA ALA A 86 7.26 -1.22 4.86
C ALA A 86 7.07 -0.97 6.37
N THR A 87 6.56 -1.97 7.10
CA THR A 87 6.29 -1.91 8.55
C THR A 87 7.51 -2.32 9.37
N ILE A 88 7.90 -1.45 10.31
CA ILE A 88 9.00 -1.70 11.23
C ILE A 88 8.46 -2.44 12.45
N ALA A 89 8.90 -3.67 12.69
CA ALA A 89 8.39 -4.51 13.76
C ALA A 89 9.52 -5.26 14.49
N CYS A 90 9.32 -5.56 15.78
CA CYS A 90 10.34 -6.21 16.62
C CYS A 90 10.31 -7.75 16.58
N GLY A 91 9.28 -8.36 16.01
CA GLY A 91 9.14 -9.82 15.95
C GLY A 91 8.85 -10.54 17.27
N ALA A 92 8.94 -9.87 18.42
CA ALA A 92 8.89 -10.52 19.73
C ALA A 92 7.73 -10.09 20.65
N CYS A 93 7.14 -8.90 20.46
CA CYS A 93 6.01 -8.43 21.28
C CYS A 93 4.75 -9.29 21.06
N LEU A 94 3.72 -9.13 21.91
CA LEU A 94 2.49 -9.94 21.85
C LEU A 94 1.83 -9.86 20.46
N MET A 95 1.78 -8.65 19.89
CA MET A 95 1.19 -8.42 18.58
C MET A 95 2.00 -9.09 17.46
N CYS A 96 3.33 -8.96 17.48
CA CYS A 96 4.20 -9.63 16.51
C CYS A 96 4.09 -11.16 16.59
N ALA A 97 4.03 -11.73 17.80
CA ALA A 97 3.85 -13.16 18.00
C ALA A 97 2.51 -13.69 17.44
N HIS A 98 1.51 -12.82 17.30
CA HIS A 98 0.20 -13.13 16.70
C HIS A 98 0.13 -12.81 15.19
N GLY A 99 1.25 -12.42 14.57
CA GLY A 99 1.29 -12.00 13.17
C GLY A 99 0.56 -10.68 12.92
N LEU A 100 0.60 -9.77 13.88
CA LEU A 100 0.07 -8.41 13.83
C LEU A 100 1.22 -7.38 13.90
N GLN A 101 2.15 -7.47 12.95
CA GLN A 101 3.33 -6.61 12.87
C GLN A 101 2.96 -5.13 12.75
N SER A 102 1.85 -4.79 12.09
CA SER A 102 1.36 -3.41 11.98
C SER A 102 0.93 -2.81 13.33
N GLN A 103 0.77 -3.65 14.35
CA GLN A 103 0.40 -3.28 15.72
C GLN A 103 1.56 -3.57 16.69
N CYS A 104 2.80 -3.66 16.20
CA CYS A 104 3.97 -3.91 17.04
C CYS A 104 4.06 -2.91 18.21
N GLU A 105 4.06 -3.43 19.44
CA GLU A 105 4.07 -2.62 20.68
C GLU A 105 5.41 -1.89 20.87
N THR A 106 6.50 -2.41 20.30
CA THR A 106 7.84 -1.82 20.43
C THR A 106 8.03 -0.60 19.54
N THR A 107 7.43 -0.60 18.36
CA THR A 107 7.56 0.47 17.37
C THR A 107 6.26 1.28 17.25
N GLN A 108 5.30 1.03 18.14
CA GLN A 108 4.03 1.75 18.18
C GLN A 108 4.27 3.24 18.40
N ASN A 109 3.59 4.07 17.61
CA ASN A 109 3.62 5.50 17.81
C ASN A 109 2.57 5.93 18.85
N HIS A 110 2.99 6.01 20.10
CA HIS A 110 2.14 6.43 21.22
C HIS A 110 1.80 7.92 21.22
N GLU A 111 2.61 8.77 20.56
CA GLU A 111 2.37 10.22 20.51
C GLU A 111 1.07 10.53 19.74
N HIS A 112 0.86 9.82 18.63
CA HIS A 112 -0.34 9.98 17.79
C HIS A 112 -1.39 8.88 17.98
N GLY A 113 -1.14 7.89 18.85
CA GLY A 113 -2.08 6.80 19.14
C GLY A 113 -2.33 5.86 17.97
N THR A 114 -1.33 5.70 17.11
CA THR A 114 -1.36 4.93 15.86
C THR A 114 -0.58 3.61 16.00
N GLY A 115 -0.51 2.84 14.92
CA GLY A 115 0.18 1.55 14.89
C GLY A 115 1.71 1.63 14.90
N ALA A 116 2.34 0.53 14.48
CA ALA A 116 3.78 0.42 14.32
C ALA A 116 4.34 1.46 13.32
N ALA A 117 5.59 1.87 13.54
CA ALA A 117 6.29 2.79 12.65
C ALA A 117 6.41 2.24 11.21
N LEU A 118 6.41 3.16 10.25
CA LEU A 118 6.58 2.90 8.82
C LEU A 118 7.80 3.65 8.29
N PHE A 119 8.50 3.07 7.33
CA PHE A 119 9.55 3.80 6.59
C PHE A 119 8.95 4.92 5.76
N GLY A 120 9.66 6.05 5.66
CA GLY A 120 9.37 7.14 4.73
C GLY A 120 7.95 7.68 4.78
N TYR A 121 7.36 7.71 5.99
CA TYR A 121 5.97 8.07 6.22
C TYR A 121 5.84 9.22 7.23
N THR A 122 4.62 9.65 7.50
CA THR A 122 4.32 10.82 8.34
C THR A 122 4.71 10.66 9.81
N LYS A 123 4.66 11.77 10.56
CA LYS A 123 4.70 11.80 12.04
C LYS A 123 3.68 10.88 12.69
N LEU A 124 2.55 10.61 12.04
CA LEU A 124 1.57 9.64 12.52
C LEU A 124 2.15 8.23 12.60
N TYR A 125 3.22 7.90 11.89
CA TYR A 125 3.83 6.57 11.92
C TYR A 125 5.35 6.63 12.18
N GLY A 126 5.76 7.57 13.04
CA GLY A 126 7.10 7.61 13.62
C GLY A 126 8.15 8.37 12.79
N GLN A 127 7.79 8.88 11.61
CA GLN A 127 8.67 9.72 10.77
C GLN A 127 10.06 9.12 10.56
N VAL A 128 10.13 7.79 10.36
CA VAL A 128 11.40 7.11 10.14
C VAL A 128 11.85 7.35 8.69
N PRO A 129 13.11 7.74 8.43
CA PRO A 129 13.61 7.98 7.07
C PRO A 129 13.30 6.84 6.09
N GLY A 130 12.83 7.22 4.91
CA GLY A 130 12.41 6.29 3.86
C GLY A 130 13.53 5.76 2.97
N ALA A 131 13.10 4.99 1.97
CA ALA A 131 13.94 4.11 1.19
C ALA A 131 14.12 4.52 -0.28
N GLN A 132 13.52 5.61 -0.73
CA GLN A 132 13.83 6.23 -2.02
C GLN A 132 15.13 7.04 -1.89
N ALA A 133 16.22 6.33 -1.64
CA ALA A 133 17.56 6.84 -1.37
C ALA A 133 18.63 5.82 -1.79
N GLU A 134 19.90 6.20 -1.82
CA GLU A 134 20.99 5.24 -2.13
C GLU A 134 21.25 4.24 -0.97
N TYR A 135 20.96 4.65 0.27
CA TYR A 135 21.09 3.79 1.45
C TYR A 135 19.91 3.99 2.42
N LEU A 136 19.59 2.95 3.17
CA LEU A 136 18.54 2.93 4.17
C LEU A 136 19.08 2.41 5.50
N ARG A 137 18.80 3.12 6.60
CA ARG A 137 18.89 2.51 7.93
C ARG A 137 17.62 1.71 8.19
N VAL A 138 17.79 0.45 8.57
CA VAL A 138 16.68 -0.45 8.91
C VAL A 138 16.71 -0.73 10.42
N PRO A 139 15.85 -0.09 11.23
CA PRO A 139 15.67 -0.47 12.62
C PRO A 139 15.04 -1.86 12.73
N GLN A 140 15.26 -2.55 13.84
CA GLN A 140 14.73 -3.89 14.08
C GLN A 140 15.13 -4.91 12.98
N ALA A 141 16.31 -4.75 12.39
CA ALA A 141 16.85 -5.60 11.34
C ALA A 141 17.15 -7.04 11.77
N HIS A 142 17.09 -7.35 13.07
CA HIS A 142 17.12 -8.73 13.56
C HIS A 142 15.82 -9.50 13.23
N TYR A 143 14.77 -8.80 12.77
CA TYR A 143 13.49 -9.39 12.35
C TYR A 143 13.02 -8.91 10.96
N GLY A 144 13.11 -7.60 10.67
CA GLY A 144 12.42 -6.98 9.52
C GLY A 144 12.87 -7.44 8.12
N PRO A 145 14.15 -7.28 7.73
CA PRO A 145 14.62 -7.69 6.41
C PRO A 145 14.42 -9.19 6.16
N VAL A 146 14.00 -9.52 4.94
CA VAL A 146 13.83 -10.90 4.49
C VAL A 146 14.86 -11.18 3.40
N PRO A 147 15.75 -12.18 3.59
CA PRO A 147 16.69 -12.60 2.56
C PRO A 147 15.98 -13.01 1.27
N LEU A 148 16.52 -12.56 0.13
CA LEU A 148 16.02 -12.86 -1.19
C LEU A 148 16.87 -13.93 -1.89
N PRO A 149 16.24 -14.92 -2.55
CA PRO A 149 16.94 -15.81 -3.47
C PRO A 149 17.60 -15.03 -4.64
N GLU A 150 18.70 -15.54 -5.16
CA GLU A 150 19.46 -14.89 -6.24
C GLU A 150 18.63 -14.74 -7.52
N GLU A 151 17.71 -15.68 -7.74
CA GLU A 151 16.91 -15.81 -8.95
C GLU A 151 15.82 -14.73 -9.08
N VAL A 152 15.42 -14.07 -7.99
CA VAL A 152 14.35 -13.07 -8.00
C VAL A 152 14.91 -11.70 -8.42
N PRO A 153 14.47 -11.12 -9.55
CA PRO A 153 14.87 -9.79 -9.97
C PRO A 153 14.38 -8.70 -9.00
N ASP A 154 15.15 -7.63 -8.83
CA ASP A 154 14.84 -6.56 -7.86
C ASP A 154 13.48 -5.89 -8.14
N ASP A 155 13.12 -5.72 -9.40
CA ASP A 155 11.83 -5.13 -9.80
C ASP A 155 10.61 -6.02 -9.47
N GLN A 156 10.80 -7.32 -9.27
CA GLN A 156 9.76 -8.22 -8.76
C GLN A 156 9.82 -8.30 -7.23
N ALA A 157 11.04 -8.38 -6.67
CA ALA A 157 11.26 -8.43 -5.23
C ALA A 157 10.75 -7.16 -4.53
N VAL A 158 10.77 -5.99 -5.18
CA VAL A 158 10.23 -4.75 -4.62
C VAL A 158 8.76 -4.86 -4.24
N LEU A 159 8.00 -5.72 -4.94
CA LEU A 159 6.59 -5.93 -4.68
C LEU A 159 6.35 -6.73 -3.40
N LEU A 160 7.35 -7.49 -2.93
CA LEU A 160 7.33 -8.19 -1.65
C LEU A 160 7.47 -7.24 -0.44
N ALA A 161 7.93 -5.99 -0.63
CA ALA A 161 8.05 -5.02 0.45
C ALA A 161 6.69 -4.50 0.94
N ASP A 162 5.70 -4.41 0.04
CA ASP A 162 4.35 -3.93 0.33
C ASP A 162 3.28 -4.61 -0.53
N VAL A 163 3.29 -4.34 -1.84
CA VAL A 163 2.17 -4.64 -2.76
C VAL A 163 1.64 -6.08 -2.66
N LEU A 164 2.51 -7.08 -2.75
CA LEU A 164 2.13 -8.49 -2.76
C LEU A 164 1.57 -8.95 -1.40
N PRO A 165 2.29 -8.74 -0.28
CA PRO A 165 1.73 -9.02 1.04
C PRO A 165 0.41 -8.29 1.32
N THR A 166 0.27 -7.04 0.88
CA THR A 166 -0.94 -6.23 1.10
C THR A 166 -2.11 -6.78 0.31
N ALA A 167 -1.88 -7.12 -0.97
CA ALA A 167 -2.86 -7.76 -1.82
C ALA A 167 -3.28 -9.15 -1.31
N TRP A 168 -2.31 -9.95 -0.84
CA TRP A 168 -2.59 -11.27 -0.25
C TRP A 168 -3.43 -11.13 1.03
N GLN A 169 -3.06 -10.21 1.92
CA GLN A 169 -3.84 -9.89 3.12
C GLN A 169 -5.27 -9.52 2.76
N ALA A 170 -5.48 -8.68 1.74
CA ALA A 170 -6.79 -8.25 1.31
C ALA A 170 -7.66 -9.42 0.81
N VAL A 171 -7.06 -10.38 0.08
CA VAL A 171 -7.79 -11.57 -0.38
C VAL A 171 -8.14 -12.50 0.79
N GLU A 172 -7.22 -12.70 1.74
CA GLU A 172 -7.47 -13.50 2.94
C GLU A 172 -8.53 -12.86 3.85
N TYR A 173 -8.55 -11.53 3.94
CA TYR A 173 -9.57 -10.77 4.66
C TYR A 173 -10.93 -10.82 3.99
N ALA A 174 -10.96 -10.80 2.65
CA ALA A 174 -12.19 -10.94 1.88
C ALA A 174 -12.87 -12.29 2.13
N HIS A 175 -12.09 -13.33 2.48
CA HIS A 175 -12.59 -14.65 2.83
C HIS A 175 -13.58 -15.20 1.78
N VAL A 176 -13.17 -15.10 0.51
CA VAL A 176 -13.99 -15.52 -0.63
C VAL A 176 -14.31 -17.01 -0.49
N PRO A 177 -15.59 -17.42 -0.51
CA PRO A 177 -15.93 -18.84 -0.43
C PRO A 177 -15.35 -19.58 -1.66
N PRO A 178 -14.98 -20.86 -1.54
CA PRO A 178 -14.50 -21.64 -2.68
C PRO A 178 -15.50 -21.62 -3.85
N GLY A 179 -15.03 -21.25 -5.05
CA GLY A 179 -15.89 -21.06 -6.23
C GLY A 179 -16.83 -19.85 -6.16
N GLY A 180 -16.62 -18.97 -5.18
CA GLY A 180 -17.36 -17.72 -5.01
C GLY A 180 -16.87 -16.60 -5.92
N SER A 181 -17.42 -15.42 -5.67
CA SER A 181 -17.21 -14.20 -6.45
C SER A 181 -16.59 -13.09 -5.60
N VAL A 182 -15.67 -12.32 -6.17
CA VAL A 182 -15.11 -11.14 -5.53
C VAL A 182 -15.04 -9.97 -6.51
N ALA A 183 -15.33 -8.76 -6.02
CA ALA A 183 -15.03 -7.53 -6.75
C ALA A 183 -13.87 -6.78 -6.09
N VAL A 184 -12.95 -6.26 -6.88
CA VAL A 184 -11.86 -5.40 -6.45
C VAL A 184 -12.11 -4.00 -6.97
N ILE A 185 -12.35 -3.06 -6.05
CA ILE A 185 -12.57 -1.65 -6.37
C ILE A 185 -11.23 -0.92 -6.28
N GLY A 186 -10.79 -0.37 -7.41
CA GLY A 186 -9.45 0.17 -7.61
C GLY A 186 -8.49 -0.88 -8.15
N LEU A 187 -7.92 -0.63 -9.33
CA LEU A 187 -6.95 -1.48 -10.03
C LEU A 187 -5.56 -0.81 -10.11
N GLY A 188 -5.17 -0.08 -9.05
CA GLY A 188 -3.76 0.27 -8.82
C GLY A 188 -2.92 -0.97 -8.49
N PRO A 189 -1.61 -0.82 -8.14
CA PRO A 189 -0.72 -1.96 -7.89
C PRO A 189 -1.30 -3.04 -6.95
N ILE A 190 -1.82 -2.63 -5.79
CA ILE A 190 -2.44 -3.55 -4.81
C ILE A 190 -3.69 -4.22 -5.40
N GLY A 191 -4.57 -3.45 -6.05
CA GLY A 191 -5.80 -3.97 -6.65
C GLY A 191 -5.56 -4.97 -7.78
N GLN A 192 -4.56 -4.71 -8.64
CA GLN A 192 -4.13 -5.65 -9.67
C GLN A 192 -3.72 -6.98 -9.07
N MET A 193 -2.82 -6.94 -8.07
CA MET A 193 -2.37 -8.17 -7.42
C MET A 193 -3.49 -8.84 -6.63
N ALA A 194 -4.39 -8.10 -5.99
CA ALA A 194 -5.51 -8.67 -5.25
C ALA A 194 -6.46 -9.44 -6.19
N ALA A 195 -6.74 -8.90 -7.37
CA ALA A 195 -7.57 -9.59 -8.37
C ALA A 195 -6.90 -10.89 -8.87
N ARG A 196 -5.60 -10.84 -9.18
CA ARG A 196 -4.83 -12.00 -9.64
C ARG A 196 -4.70 -13.07 -8.56
N ILE A 197 -4.41 -12.67 -7.32
CA ILE A 197 -4.32 -13.55 -6.16
C ILE A 197 -5.69 -14.18 -5.86
N ALA A 198 -6.79 -13.43 -5.91
CA ALA A 198 -8.12 -13.99 -5.70
C ALA A 198 -8.44 -15.10 -6.71
N ARG A 199 -8.09 -14.91 -7.98
CA ARG A 199 -8.23 -15.93 -9.03
C ARG A 199 -7.34 -17.14 -8.73
N HIS A 200 -6.07 -16.91 -8.39
CA HIS A 200 -5.13 -17.97 -7.99
C HIS A 200 -5.65 -18.78 -6.78
N ARG A 201 -6.32 -18.11 -5.83
CA ARG A 201 -6.91 -18.72 -4.63
C ARG A 201 -8.25 -19.42 -4.88
N GLY A 202 -8.73 -19.45 -6.13
CA GLY A 202 -9.89 -20.25 -6.53
C GLY A 202 -11.23 -19.51 -6.52
N ALA A 203 -11.23 -18.17 -6.54
CA ALA A 203 -12.44 -17.43 -6.87
C ALA A 203 -12.89 -17.76 -8.31
N ALA A 204 -14.17 -18.11 -8.49
CA ALA A 204 -14.71 -18.44 -9.80
C ALA A 204 -14.93 -17.20 -10.66
N HIS A 205 -15.33 -16.10 -10.03
CA HIS A 205 -15.54 -14.81 -10.67
C HIS A 205 -14.74 -13.73 -9.95
N VAL A 206 -13.91 -13.00 -10.69
CA VAL A 206 -13.17 -11.86 -10.16
C VAL A 206 -13.50 -10.65 -11.03
N PHE A 207 -14.11 -9.65 -10.41
CA PHE A 207 -14.47 -8.40 -11.05
C PHE A 207 -13.46 -7.30 -10.69
N GLY A 208 -12.95 -6.58 -11.67
CA GLY A 208 -12.07 -5.43 -11.46
C GLY A 208 -12.78 -4.12 -11.79
N VAL A 209 -12.86 -3.18 -10.86
CA VAL A 209 -13.59 -1.91 -11.03
C VAL A 209 -12.60 -0.75 -11.01
N ASP A 210 -12.46 -0.02 -12.11
CA ASP A 210 -11.60 1.17 -12.20
C ASP A 210 -12.12 2.10 -13.32
N ARG A 211 -11.49 3.27 -13.48
CA ARG A 211 -11.74 4.26 -14.54
C ARG A 211 -10.54 4.49 -15.46
N ILE A 212 -9.38 3.91 -15.14
CA ILE A 212 -8.13 4.13 -15.89
C ILE A 212 -7.97 3.02 -16.95
N PRO A 213 -7.95 3.36 -18.25
CA PRO A 213 -7.93 2.39 -19.34
C PRO A 213 -6.80 1.37 -19.22
N GLU A 214 -5.60 1.82 -18.87
CA GLU A 214 -4.39 1.01 -18.82
C GLU A 214 -4.46 0.00 -17.67
N ARG A 215 -5.09 0.38 -16.55
CA ARG A 215 -5.34 -0.50 -15.41
C ARG A 215 -6.40 -1.55 -15.74
N LEU A 216 -7.48 -1.15 -16.41
CA LEU A 216 -8.52 -2.08 -16.88
C LEU A 216 -7.93 -3.10 -17.86
N ALA A 217 -7.20 -2.62 -18.87
CA ALA A 217 -6.56 -3.47 -19.88
C ALA A 217 -5.54 -4.44 -19.26
N MET A 218 -4.79 -4.00 -18.23
CA MET A 218 -3.90 -4.89 -17.48
C MET A 218 -4.67 -6.00 -16.77
N ALA A 219 -5.77 -5.69 -16.08
CA ALA A 219 -6.57 -6.70 -15.39
C ALA A 219 -7.17 -7.72 -16.38
N GLU A 220 -7.68 -7.27 -17.52
CA GLU A 220 -8.26 -8.15 -18.56
C GLU A 220 -7.26 -9.18 -19.08
N ARG A 221 -5.98 -8.81 -19.27
CA ARG A 221 -4.92 -9.76 -19.68
C ARG A 221 -4.73 -10.93 -18.73
N HIS A 222 -5.09 -10.75 -17.46
CA HIS A 222 -5.00 -11.77 -16.42
C HIS A 222 -6.32 -12.53 -16.18
N GLY A 223 -7.30 -12.36 -17.08
CA GLY A 223 -8.60 -13.03 -17.03
C GLY A 223 -9.54 -12.44 -15.99
N ILE A 224 -9.38 -11.17 -15.63
CA ILE A 224 -10.26 -10.45 -14.72
C ILE A 224 -11.40 -9.79 -15.51
N GLU A 225 -12.63 -9.91 -15.01
CA GLU A 225 -13.82 -9.31 -15.64
C GLU A 225 -13.93 -7.84 -15.23
N VAL A 226 -13.75 -6.89 -16.14
CA VAL A 226 -13.71 -5.48 -15.76
C VAL A 226 -15.07 -4.76 -15.79
N VAL A 227 -15.19 -3.75 -14.92
CA VAL A 227 -16.29 -2.76 -14.89
C VAL A 227 -15.65 -1.37 -15.00
N ASP A 228 -15.93 -0.69 -16.11
CA ASP A 228 -15.34 0.61 -16.43
C ASP A 228 -16.25 1.75 -15.97
N LEU A 229 -15.82 2.45 -14.92
CA LEU A 229 -16.55 3.55 -14.30
C LEU A 229 -16.73 4.78 -15.20
N ARG A 230 -16.07 4.84 -16.37
CA ARG A 230 -16.30 5.90 -17.36
C ARG A 230 -17.60 5.70 -18.14
N HIS A 231 -18.06 4.47 -18.22
CA HIS A 231 -19.19 4.06 -19.06
C HIS A 231 -20.31 3.40 -18.25
N ASP A 232 -20.12 3.24 -16.93
CA ASP A 232 -21.08 2.62 -16.03
C ASP A 232 -21.42 3.59 -14.88
N GLU A 233 -22.63 4.14 -14.91
CA GLU A 233 -23.14 5.05 -13.88
C GLU A 233 -23.59 4.30 -12.62
N HIS A 234 -23.83 2.99 -12.72
CA HIS A 234 -24.37 2.15 -11.65
C HIS A 234 -23.58 0.85 -11.50
N PRO A 235 -22.26 0.92 -11.19
CA PRO A 235 -21.39 -0.25 -11.11
C PRO A 235 -21.85 -1.29 -10.08
N GLY A 236 -22.54 -0.86 -9.02
CA GLY A 236 -23.15 -1.78 -8.04
C GLY A 236 -24.25 -2.65 -8.65
N ASP A 237 -25.07 -2.09 -9.54
CA ASP A 237 -26.11 -2.84 -10.25
C ASP A 237 -25.49 -3.81 -11.27
N THR A 238 -24.49 -3.36 -12.03
CA THR A 238 -23.72 -4.22 -12.94
C THR A 238 -23.11 -5.43 -12.21
N LEU A 239 -22.51 -5.21 -11.04
CA LEU A 239 -21.96 -6.29 -10.22
C LEU A 239 -23.06 -7.23 -9.71
N ARG A 240 -24.23 -6.71 -9.33
CA ARG A 240 -25.39 -7.53 -8.94
C ARG A 240 -25.88 -8.37 -10.12
N GLU A 241 -26.06 -7.80 -11.29
CA GLU A 241 -26.51 -8.50 -12.50
C GLU A 241 -25.58 -9.66 -12.85
N ARG A 242 -24.26 -9.41 -12.84
CA ARG A 242 -23.22 -10.42 -13.12
C ARG A 242 -23.08 -11.49 -12.03
N THR A 243 -23.76 -11.33 -10.89
CA THR A 243 -23.76 -12.28 -9.77
C THR A 243 -25.15 -12.83 -9.45
N GLY A 244 -26.05 -12.81 -10.44
CA GLY A 244 -27.40 -13.37 -10.31
C GLY A 244 -28.31 -12.57 -9.37
N GLY A 245 -28.17 -11.25 -9.39
CA GLY A 245 -28.95 -10.28 -8.61
C GLY A 245 -28.53 -10.13 -7.15
N ARG A 246 -27.48 -10.83 -6.70
CA ARG A 246 -27.09 -10.85 -5.27
C ARG A 246 -26.05 -9.82 -4.89
N GLY A 247 -25.10 -9.54 -5.80
CA GLY A 247 -23.84 -8.89 -5.50
C GLY A 247 -22.72 -9.92 -5.28
N PRO A 248 -21.43 -9.51 -5.36
CA PRO A 248 -20.29 -10.38 -5.11
C PRO A 248 -20.28 -10.91 -3.66
N ASP A 249 -19.72 -12.10 -3.45
CA ASP A 249 -19.59 -12.70 -2.11
C ASP A 249 -18.70 -11.86 -1.18
N ALA A 250 -17.65 -11.28 -1.76
CA ALA A 250 -16.79 -10.33 -1.09
C ALA A 250 -16.44 -9.15 -1.99
N VAL A 251 -16.07 -8.03 -1.37
CA VAL A 251 -15.53 -6.86 -2.06
C VAL A 251 -14.23 -6.43 -1.38
N ILE A 252 -13.18 -6.24 -2.18
CA ILE A 252 -11.91 -5.65 -1.78
C ILE A 252 -11.93 -4.17 -2.19
N GLU A 253 -11.83 -3.27 -1.22
CA GLU A 253 -11.69 -1.83 -1.44
C GLU A 253 -10.20 -1.47 -1.38
N ALA A 254 -9.62 -1.06 -2.50
CA ALA A 254 -8.19 -0.80 -2.68
C ALA A 254 -7.92 0.61 -3.25
N VAL A 255 -8.78 1.60 -2.93
CA VAL A 255 -8.64 3.00 -3.35
C VAL A 255 -8.34 3.91 -2.17
N GLY A 256 -9.09 3.82 -1.07
CA GLY A 256 -8.93 4.68 0.10
C GLY A 256 -9.38 6.14 -0.10
N MET A 257 -8.75 7.06 0.65
CA MET A 257 -9.16 8.45 0.82
C MET A 257 -9.11 9.34 -0.44
N GLU A 258 -8.46 8.87 -1.51
CA GLU A 258 -8.36 9.56 -2.80
C GLU A 258 -9.40 9.12 -3.83
N ALA A 259 -10.44 8.40 -3.41
CA ALA A 259 -11.51 7.98 -4.30
C ALA A 259 -12.03 9.16 -5.13
N HIS A 260 -12.20 8.96 -6.45
CA HIS A 260 -12.74 10.04 -7.28
C HIS A 260 -14.19 10.24 -6.86
N GLY A 261 -14.52 11.45 -6.40
CA GLY A 261 -15.78 11.76 -5.73
C GLY A 261 -16.01 13.27 -5.63
N SER A 262 -17.24 13.62 -5.24
CA SER A 262 -17.86 14.96 -5.21
C SER A 262 -16.88 16.16 -5.22
N PRO A 263 -17.03 17.12 -6.16
CA PRO A 263 -16.26 18.37 -6.17
C PRO A 263 -16.23 19.11 -4.83
N ALA A 264 -17.27 18.94 -3.99
CA ALA A 264 -17.32 19.53 -2.65
C ALA A 264 -16.33 18.87 -1.68
N ALA A 265 -16.13 17.55 -1.74
CA ALA A 265 -15.13 16.87 -0.92
C ALA A 265 -13.70 17.26 -1.34
N LYS A 266 -13.46 17.40 -2.65
CA LYS A 266 -12.19 17.93 -3.17
C LYS A 266 -11.94 19.38 -2.71
N ALA A 267 -12.97 20.22 -2.72
CA ALA A 267 -12.87 21.59 -2.22
C ALA A 267 -12.60 21.64 -0.70
N ALA A 268 -13.26 20.79 0.09
CA ALA A 268 -13.01 20.70 1.53
C ALA A 268 -11.55 20.31 1.84
N GLN A 269 -11.01 19.29 1.18
CA GLN A 269 -9.60 18.89 1.32
C GLN A 269 -8.65 20.03 0.94
N ALA A 270 -8.94 20.78 -0.13
CA ALA A 270 -8.13 21.92 -0.55
C ALA A 270 -8.14 23.06 0.47
N VAL A 271 -9.29 23.34 1.11
CA VAL A 271 -9.39 24.35 2.16
C VAL A 271 -8.61 23.92 3.41
N VAL A 272 -8.76 22.67 3.85
CA VAL A 272 -8.04 22.16 5.03
C VAL A 272 -6.54 22.20 4.82
N GLY A 273 -6.06 21.78 3.64
CA GLY A 273 -4.63 21.82 3.30
C GLY A 273 -4.06 23.23 3.07
N ALA A 274 -4.88 24.28 3.10
CA ALA A 274 -4.43 25.68 3.04
C ALA A 274 -4.40 26.36 4.41
N LEU A 275 -4.84 25.67 5.48
CA LEU A 275 -4.74 26.15 6.86
C LEU A 275 -3.30 25.99 7.37
N PRO A 276 -2.87 26.78 8.37
CA PRO A 276 -1.61 26.54 9.07
C PRO A 276 -1.56 25.13 9.66
N ASP A 277 -0.40 24.45 9.60
CA ASP A 277 -0.28 23.02 9.93
C ASP A 277 -0.90 22.62 11.28
N PRO A 278 -0.68 23.34 12.41
CA PRO A 278 -1.28 22.96 13.69
C PRO A 278 -2.82 23.03 13.68
N VAL A 279 -3.38 23.88 12.82
CA VAL A 279 -4.84 24.00 12.65
C VAL A 279 -5.34 22.91 11.70
N ALA A 280 -4.64 22.67 10.60
CA ALA A 280 -4.98 21.61 9.65
C ALA A 280 -4.97 20.22 10.30
N GLU A 281 -3.92 19.91 11.06
CA GLU A 281 -3.79 18.68 11.86
C GLU A 281 -4.99 18.50 12.79
N LYS A 282 -5.34 19.53 13.56
CA LYS A 282 -6.49 19.47 14.49
C LYS A 282 -7.82 19.26 13.77
N VAL A 283 -8.01 19.86 12.59
CA VAL A 283 -9.22 19.68 11.79
C VAL A 283 -9.28 18.26 11.24
N MET A 284 -8.20 17.74 10.66
CA MET A 284 -8.12 16.36 10.16
C MET A 284 -8.34 15.34 11.28
N ALA A 285 -7.87 15.63 12.50
CA ALA A 285 -8.07 14.79 13.66
C ALA A 285 -9.52 14.79 14.21
N THR A 286 -10.36 15.76 13.81
CA THR A 286 -11.69 15.96 14.40
C THR A 286 -12.86 15.86 13.42
N VAL A 287 -12.60 15.95 12.12
CA VAL A 287 -13.59 15.96 11.02
C VAL A 287 -13.21 14.92 9.97
N GLY A 288 -14.19 14.18 9.45
CA GLY A 288 -13.99 13.29 8.29
C GLY A 288 -13.71 14.11 7.03
N VAL A 289 -12.54 13.90 6.41
CA VAL A 289 -12.09 14.59 5.19
C VAL A 289 -11.88 13.62 4.03
N ASP A 290 -12.26 12.35 4.20
CA ASP A 290 -11.98 11.30 3.22
C ASP A 290 -13.05 11.24 2.14
N ARG A 291 -12.63 10.85 0.94
CA ARG A 291 -13.56 10.58 -0.16
C ARG A 291 -14.05 9.14 -0.06
N LEU A 292 -15.29 8.97 0.37
CA LEU A 292 -15.86 7.65 0.67
C LEU A 292 -16.48 6.94 -0.53
N SER A 293 -16.40 7.47 -1.76
CA SER A 293 -17.14 6.93 -2.90
C SER A 293 -16.81 5.46 -3.20
N ALA A 294 -15.53 5.07 -3.10
CA ALA A 294 -15.11 3.68 -3.26
C ALA A 294 -15.66 2.77 -2.15
N LEU A 295 -15.60 3.21 -0.88
CA LEU A 295 -16.16 2.48 0.25
C LEU A 295 -17.67 2.32 0.15
N LEU A 296 -18.39 3.39 -0.19
CA LEU A 296 -19.84 3.35 -0.34
C LEU A 296 -20.25 2.44 -1.51
N LEU A 297 -19.50 2.46 -2.62
CA LEU A 297 -19.70 1.48 -3.69
C LEU A 297 -19.45 0.05 -3.21
N ALA A 298 -18.40 -0.19 -2.42
CA ALA A 298 -18.11 -1.50 -1.86
C ALA A 298 -19.26 -2.01 -0.97
N ILE A 299 -19.76 -1.13 -0.09
CA ILE A 299 -20.88 -1.42 0.82
C ILE A 299 -22.16 -1.65 0.03
N ASP A 300 -22.41 -0.92 -1.05
CA ASP A 300 -23.57 -1.11 -1.91
C ASP A 300 -23.50 -2.45 -2.67
N ALA A 301 -22.36 -2.71 -3.33
CA ALA A 301 -22.20 -3.81 -4.27
C ALA A 301 -22.17 -5.18 -3.61
N VAL A 302 -21.52 -5.32 -2.45
CA VAL A 302 -21.36 -6.62 -1.77
C VAL A 302 -22.71 -7.27 -1.48
N ARG A 303 -22.84 -8.59 -1.57
CA ARG A 303 -24.11 -9.24 -1.24
C ARG A 303 -24.46 -9.12 0.24
N ARG A 304 -25.73 -9.38 0.57
CA ARG A 304 -26.16 -9.61 1.95
C ARG A 304 -25.40 -10.81 2.54
N GLY A 305 -24.94 -10.68 3.77
CA GLY A 305 -24.08 -11.65 4.47
C GLY A 305 -22.69 -11.80 3.87
N GLY A 306 -22.23 -10.82 3.07
CA GLY A 306 -20.92 -10.83 2.44
C GLY A 306 -19.85 -10.13 3.27
N THR A 307 -18.63 -10.12 2.73
CA THR A 307 -17.44 -9.56 3.40
C THR A 307 -16.89 -8.35 2.66
N LEU A 308 -16.57 -7.29 3.39
CA LEU A 308 -15.73 -6.20 2.90
C LEU A 308 -14.33 -6.33 3.47
N SER A 309 -13.35 -6.40 2.58
CA SER A 309 -11.94 -6.24 2.91
C SER A 309 -11.48 -4.85 2.49
N ILE A 310 -11.15 -3.99 3.45
CA ILE A 310 -10.73 -2.62 3.19
C ILE A 310 -9.22 -2.54 3.39
N VAL A 311 -8.51 -2.29 2.29
CA VAL A 311 -7.06 -2.14 2.26
C VAL A 311 -6.63 -0.75 1.77
N GLY A 312 -7.56 0.03 1.21
CA GLY A 312 -7.36 1.45 0.98
C GLY A 312 -7.09 2.21 2.29
N VAL A 313 -6.21 3.22 2.20
CA VAL A 313 -5.83 4.04 3.36
C VAL A 313 -6.91 5.09 3.64
N TYR A 314 -7.33 5.19 4.90
CA TYR A 314 -8.21 6.23 5.43
C TYR A 314 -7.47 7.04 6.50
N GLY A 315 -7.62 8.35 6.46
CA GLY A 315 -7.00 9.29 7.41
C GLY A 315 -8.01 10.14 8.17
N GLY A 316 -9.28 10.12 7.75
CA GLY A 316 -10.39 10.81 8.39
C GLY A 316 -10.76 10.17 9.71
N MET A 317 -10.67 10.92 10.81
CA MET A 317 -10.93 10.36 12.15
C MET A 317 -12.43 10.13 12.44
N ARG A 318 -13.35 10.69 11.63
CA ARG A 318 -14.82 10.64 11.86
C ARG A 318 -15.63 10.63 10.58
N ASP A 319 -15.34 9.69 9.69
CA ASP A 319 -16.09 9.56 8.45
C ASP A 319 -17.51 9.01 8.65
N PRO A 320 -18.53 9.56 7.97
CA PRO A 320 -19.90 9.07 8.07
C PRO A 320 -20.06 7.70 7.38
N LEU A 321 -20.51 6.70 8.14
CA LEU A 321 -20.76 5.35 7.63
C LEU A 321 -22.27 5.04 7.55
N PRO A 322 -22.74 4.32 6.51
CA PRO A 322 -24.13 3.94 6.34
C PRO A 322 -24.50 2.76 7.25
N MET A 323 -24.53 2.98 8.57
CA MET A 323 -24.72 1.94 9.58
C MET A 323 -25.99 1.11 9.39
N LEU A 324 -27.09 1.72 8.92
CA LEU A 324 -28.31 0.99 8.59
C LEU A 324 -28.06 -0.08 7.52
N GLN A 325 -27.35 0.27 6.45
CA GLN A 325 -27.05 -0.65 5.35
C GLN A 325 -26.08 -1.74 5.78
N LEU A 326 -25.04 -1.38 6.54
CA LEU A 326 -24.07 -2.33 7.09
C LEU A 326 -24.76 -3.38 7.98
N PHE A 327 -25.62 -2.93 8.88
CA PHE A 327 -26.37 -3.78 9.80
C PHE A 327 -27.42 -4.63 9.08
N ASP A 328 -28.26 -4.01 8.23
CA ASP A 328 -29.34 -4.69 7.51
C ASP A 328 -28.81 -5.77 6.53
N LYS A 329 -27.66 -5.51 5.91
CA LYS A 329 -27.02 -6.48 5.01
C LYS A 329 -26.21 -7.53 5.78
N HIS A 330 -26.08 -7.45 7.11
CA HIS A 330 -25.29 -8.37 7.93
C HIS A 330 -23.85 -8.52 7.42
N LEU A 331 -23.17 -7.39 7.19
CA LEU A 331 -21.84 -7.40 6.58
C LEU A 331 -20.75 -7.70 7.59
N THR A 332 -19.74 -8.46 7.15
CA THR A 332 -18.46 -8.59 7.87
C THR A 332 -17.46 -7.59 7.30
N LEU A 333 -16.79 -6.81 8.16
CA LEU A 333 -15.75 -5.87 7.75
C LEU A 333 -14.41 -6.32 8.32
N ARG A 334 -13.38 -6.35 7.47
CA ARG A 334 -11.99 -6.58 7.88
C ARG A 334 -11.11 -5.55 7.20
N MET A 335 -10.15 -5.00 7.94
CA MET A 335 -9.30 -3.91 7.46
C MET A 335 -8.02 -3.81 8.28
N GLY A 336 -7.04 -3.09 7.77
CA GLY A 336 -5.84 -2.74 8.53
C GLY A 336 -4.60 -2.59 7.67
N GLN A 337 -3.56 -2.03 8.28
CA GLN A 337 -2.23 -1.93 7.71
C GLN A 337 -1.61 -3.32 7.45
N LEU A 338 -0.59 -3.35 6.61
CA LEU A 338 0.08 -4.58 6.20
C LEU A 338 0.75 -5.32 7.37
N ASN A 339 0.57 -6.65 7.43
CA ASN A 339 1.30 -7.56 8.31
C ASN A 339 2.24 -8.46 7.50
N ALA A 340 3.27 -7.88 6.87
CA ALA A 340 4.05 -8.52 5.79
C ALA A 340 4.58 -9.91 6.13
N HIS A 341 5.23 -10.07 7.28
CA HIS A 341 5.82 -11.35 7.69
C HIS A 341 4.80 -12.48 7.87
N ARG A 342 3.50 -12.17 8.03
CA ARG A 342 2.44 -13.18 8.03
C ARG A 342 2.29 -13.89 6.69
N TRP A 343 2.73 -13.26 5.60
CA TRP A 343 2.41 -13.65 4.23
C TRP A 343 3.62 -14.05 3.39
N PHE A 344 4.85 -13.96 3.91
CA PHE A 344 6.03 -14.38 3.15
C PHE A 344 6.05 -15.88 2.84
N ASP A 345 5.68 -16.73 3.80
CA ASP A 345 5.67 -18.19 3.60
C ASP A 345 4.82 -18.63 2.39
N PRO A 346 3.57 -18.16 2.22
CA PRO A 346 2.79 -18.49 1.02
C PRO A 346 3.22 -17.71 -0.24
N LEU A 347 3.82 -16.52 -0.11
CA LEU A 347 4.16 -15.68 -1.26
C LEU A 347 5.50 -16.01 -1.90
N MET A 348 6.54 -16.28 -1.09
CA MET A 348 7.90 -16.47 -1.59
C MET A 348 8.00 -17.58 -2.64
N PRO A 349 7.37 -18.77 -2.46
CA PRO A 349 7.37 -19.80 -3.50
C PRO A 349 6.72 -19.35 -4.81
N LEU A 350 5.71 -18.48 -4.76
CA LEU A 350 5.00 -17.99 -5.94
C LEU A 350 5.80 -16.93 -6.70
N VAL A 351 6.61 -16.13 -6.01
CA VAL A 351 7.48 -15.13 -6.62
C VAL A 351 8.73 -15.75 -7.22
N VAL A 352 9.27 -16.80 -6.57
CA VAL A 352 10.45 -17.52 -7.07
C VAL A 352 10.09 -18.44 -8.24
N ASP A 353 8.82 -18.87 -8.36
CA ASP A 353 8.38 -19.72 -9.45
C ASP A 353 8.50 -19.01 -10.80
N ALA A 354 9.40 -19.50 -11.65
CA ALA A 354 9.65 -18.98 -13.00
C ALA A 354 8.42 -19.06 -13.93
N ALA A 355 7.40 -19.85 -13.59
CA ALA A 355 6.12 -19.85 -14.29
C ALA A 355 5.30 -18.57 -14.05
N ASP A 356 5.69 -17.76 -13.06
CA ASP A 356 5.02 -16.54 -12.62
C ASP A 356 3.51 -16.72 -12.46
N PRO A 357 3.06 -17.60 -11.53
CA PRO A 357 1.66 -17.97 -11.39
C PRO A 357 0.73 -16.81 -11.01
N LEU A 358 1.30 -15.68 -10.56
CA LEU A 358 0.55 -14.46 -10.22
C LEU A 358 0.72 -13.33 -11.26
N GLY A 359 1.57 -13.51 -12.28
CA GLY A 359 1.86 -12.50 -13.29
C GLY A 359 2.63 -11.28 -12.76
N VAL A 360 3.41 -11.43 -11.69
CA VAL A 360 4.12 -10.36 -10.98
C VAL A 360 5.01 -9.54 -11.92
N ALA A 361 5.64 -10.19 -12.90
CA ALA A 361 6.63 -9.56 -13.78
C ALA A 361 6.06 -8.41 -14.64
N ASP A 362 4.77 -8.43 -14.96
CA ASP A 362 4.13 -7.42 -15.81
C ASP A 362 3.58 -6.21 -15.03
N LEU A 363 3.64 -6.24 -13.69
CA LEU A 363 3.09 -5.17 -12.87
C LEU A 363 3.97 -3.91 -12.92
N VAL A 364 5.30 -4.07 -12.93
CA VAL A 364 6.25 -2.95 -13.02
C VAL A 364 6.27 -2.40 -14.45
N THR A 365 5.57 -1.27 -14.61
CA THR A 365 5.46 -0.57 -15.90
C THR A 365 6.63 0.37 -16.18
N HIS A 366 7.27 0.92 -15.15
CA HIS A 366 8.30 1.95 -15.29
C HIS A 366 9.49 1.63 -14.40
N ARG A 367 10.68 1.61 -15.01
CA ARG A 367 11.98 1.57 -14.32
C ARG A 367 12.66 2.90 -14.61
N VAL A 368 12.94 3.67 -13.58
CA VAL A 368 13.43 5.04 -13.69
C VAL A 368 14.56 5.25 -12.69
N SER A 369 15.51 6.13 -12.98
CA SER A 369 16.55 6.44 -11.99
C SER A 369 15.97 7.22 -10.82
N LEU A 370 16.62 7.17 -9.66
CA LEU A 370 16.24 7.99 -8.51
C LEU A 370 16.22 9.49 -8.85
N ASP A 371 17.13 9.97 -9.71
CA ASP A 371 17.17 11.37 -10.17
C ASP A 371 15.87 11.81 -10.90
N GLN A 372 15.09 10.87 -11.42
CA GLN A 372 13.82 11.11 -12.11
C GLN A 372 12.59 11.01 -11.21
N ALA A 373 12.77 10.71 -9.91
CA ALA A 373 11.67 10.49 -8.99
C ALA A 373 10.66 11.66 -8.91
N PRO A 374 11.06 12.95 -8.88
CA PRO A 374 10.09 14.04 -8.90
C PRO A 374 9.14 14.03 -10.12
N ALA A 375 9.67 13.72 -11.30
CA ALA A 375 8.86 13.60 -12.51
C ALA A 375 7.95 12.37 -12.48
N ALA A 376 8.42 11.26 -11.91
CA ALA A 376 7.62 10.05 -11.74
C ALA A 376 6.45 10.27 -10.75
N TYR A 377 6.66 11.00 -9.64
CA TYR A 377 5.60 11.38 -8.71
C TYR A 377 4.51 12.22 -9.40
N ASP A 378 4.91 13.21 -10.20
CA ASP A 378 3.97 14.04 -10.96
C ASP A 378 3.17 13.21 -11.97
N ALA A 379 3.84 12.33 -12.73
CA ALA A 379 3.20 11.45 -13.70
C ALA A 379 2.22 10.48 -13.01
N PHE A 380 2.62 9.91 -11.87
CA PHE A 380 1.80 8.98 -11.11
C PHE A 380 0.55 9.66 -10.52
N GLN A 381 0.70 10.88 -9.98
CA GLN A 381 -0.42 11.69 -9.48
C GLN A 381 -1.44 11.98 -10.59
N HIS A 382 -0.95 12.36 -11.77
CA HIS A 382 -1.79 12.69 -12.92
C HIS A 382 -2.29 11.46 -13.69
N LYS A 383 -1.82 10.26 -13.33
CA LYS A 383 -2.13 8.99 -13.99
C LYS A 383 -1.82 9.05 -15.49
N SER A 384 -0.71 9.71 -15.84
CA SER A 384 -0.22 9.83 -17.20
C SER A 384 0.76 8.71 -17.53
N ASP A 385 1.12 8.62 -18.82
CA ASP A 385 2.14 7.70 -19.35
C ASP A 385 1.84 6.19 -19.12
N GLY A 386 0.58 5.86 -18.81
CA GLY A 386 0.19 4.48 -18.50
C GLY A 386 0.87 3.90 -17.26
N MET A 387 1.37 4.74 -16.36
CA MET A 387 2.07 4.30 -15.15
C MET A 387 1.12 3.58 -14.18
N VAL A 388 1.39 2.29 -13.95
CA VAL A 388 0.70 1.49 -12.92
C VAL A 388 1.59 1.33 -11.70
N LYS A 389 2.84 0.93 -11.89
CA LYS A 389 3.89 0.82 -10.87
C LYS A 389 5.21 1.32 -11.42
N ALA A 390 5.86 2.19 -10.66
CA ALA A 390 7.21 2.64 -10.91
C ALA A 390 8.17 2.07 -9.86
N VAL A 391 9.38 1.77 -10.30
CA VAL A 391 10.50 1.33 -9.48
C VAL A 391 11.68 2.26 -9.78
N PHE A 392 12.25 2.81 -8.73
CA PHE A 392 13.44 3.63 -8.76
C PHE A 392 14.68 2.76 -8.65
N GLU A 393 15.69 3.04 -9.47
CA GLU A 393 17.03 2.47 -9.42
C GLU A 393 17.98 3.58 -8.90
N PRO A 394 18.39 3.55 -7.61
CA PRO A 394 19.23 4.57 -6.98
C PRO A 394 20.67 4.68 -7.49
#